data_AF-A0A2K3J8B5-F1
#
_entry.id   AF-A0A2K3J8B5-F1
#
_cell.length_a   1.000
_cell.length_b   1.000
_cell.length_c   1.000
_cell.angle_alpha   90.00
_cell.angle_beta   90.00
_cell.angle_gamma   90.00
#
_symmetry.space_group_name_H-M   'P 1'
#
loop_
_entity.id
_entity.type
_entity.pdbx_description
1 polymer ?
#
loop_
_entity_poly.entity_id
_entity_poly.type
_entity_poly.pdbx_seq_one_letter_code
_entity_poly.pdbx_strand_id
1 'polypeptide(L)'
;MRWIETKGPYILLGILFLWIFIFAIYNSYFDKGWHLILVSIFLITALLTILVIVIKKTKKPKTQANVKEFEKSLKGGLFHFKCPTCKGIFALKKSKSNDEKPVKMTCPDCGIVGIISPKPKSCEQEIPEKKSVKANFKCASCGEGITVWAEGSELYNDLHIFSCPFCGKDERLKRF
;
A
#
# COMPACT_ATOMS: atom_id res chain seq x y z
N MET A 1 -6.28 -19.62 10.20
CA MET A 1 -6.89 -18.61 9.30
C MET A 1 -6.31 -18.61 7.87
N ARG A 2 -6.07 -19.77 7.24
CA ARG A 2 -5.53 -19.86 5.85
C ARG A 2 -6.50 -20.48 4.83
N TRP A 3 -7.65 -20.97 5.27
CA TRP A 3 -8.61 -21.70 4.43
C TRP A 3 -9.67 -20.81 3.75
N ILE A 4 -9.76 -19.53 4.12
CA ILE A 4 -10.76 -18.59 3.60
C ILE A 4 -10.30 -17.91 2.29
N GLU A 5 -9.03 -18.05 1.92
CA GLU A 5 -8.44 -17.40 0.73
C GLU A 5 -8.46 -18.26 -0.54
N THR A 6 -8.72 -19.57 -0.44
CA THR A 6 -8.86 -20.46 -1.60
C THR A 6 -10.33 -20.55 -2.05
N LYS A 7 -10.58 -21.04 -3.27
CA LYS A 7 -11.96 -21.29 -3.80
C LYS A 7 -12.71 -22.40 -3.04
N GLY A 8 -12.06 -23.06 -2.07
CA GLY A 8 -12.55 -24.20 -1.30
C GLY A 8 -13.94 -24.04 -0.65
N PRO A 9 -14.24 -22.95 0.10
CA PRO A 9 -15.53 -22.81 0.77
C PRO A 9 -16.71 -22.63 -0.20
N TYR A 10 -16.48 -22.07 -1.39
CA TYR A 10 -17.52 -21.93 -2.44
C TYR A 10 -17.81 -23.26 -3.12
N ILE A 11 -16.76 -24.06 -3.37
CA ILE A 11 -16.90 -25.41 -3.92
C ILE A 11 -17.64 -26.29 -2.91
N LEU A 12 -17.31 -26.19 -1.62
CA LEU A 12 -17.97 -26.93 -0.55
C LEU A 12 -19.45 -26.54 -0.39
N LEU A 13 -19.77 -25.23 -0.47
CA LEU A 13 -21.17 -24.75 -0.50
C LEU A 13 -21.93 -25.25 -1.73
N GLY A 14 -21.30 -25.25 -2.91
CA GLY A 14 -21.90 -25.77 -4.14
C GLY A 14 -22.19 -27.27 -4.07
N ILE A 15 -21.26 -28.06 -3.53
CA ILE A 15 -21.48 -29.50 -3.28
C ILE A 15 -22.62 -29.71 -2.29
N LEU A 16 -22.66 -28.95 -1.21
CA LEU A 16 -23.73 -29.04 -0.20
C LEU A 16 -25.10 -28.71 -0.81
N PHE A 17 -25.17 -27.70 -1.68
CA PHE A 17 -26.40 -27.33 -2.38
C PHE A 17 -26.88 -28.43 -3.33
N LEU A 18 -25.96 -29.05 -4.08
CA LEU A 18 -26.27 -30.19 -4.95
C LEU A 18 -26.83 -31.38 -4.16
N TRP A 19 -26.24 -31.69 -3.01
CA TRP A 19 -26.71 -32.75 -2.11
C TRP A 19 -28.11 -32.48 -1.57
N ILE A 20 -28.39 -31.25 -1.13
CA ILE A 20 -29.72 -30.85 -0.64
C ILE A 20 -30.75 -30.96 -1.78
N PHE A 21 -30.38 -30.58 -3.00
CA PHE A 21 -31.27 -30.67 -4.17
C PHE A 21 -31.63 -32.10 -4.53
N ILE A 22 -30.65 -33.01 -4.56
CA ILE A 22 -30.88 -34.45 -4.79
C ILE A 22 -31.80 -35.02 -3.71
N PHE A 23 -31.56 -34.67 -2.45
CA PHE A 23 -32.38 -35.12 -1.32
C PHE A 23 -33.80 -34.56 -1.37
N ALA A 24 -33.99 -33.33 -1.85
CA ALA A 24 -35.30 -32.73 -2.05
C ALA A 24 -36.11 -33.44 -3.15
N ILE A 25 -35.48 -33.79 -4.28
CA ILE A 25 -36.11 -34.59 -5.34
C ILE A 25 -36.51 -35.97 -4.79
N TYR A 26 -35.60 -36.63 -4.07
CA TYR A 26 -35.87 -37.94 -3.47
C TYR A 26 -37.05 -37.89 -2.48
N ASN A 27 -37.07 -36.88 -1.60
CA ASN A 27 -38.15 -36.71 -0.64
C ASN A 27 -39.49 -36.36 -1.30
N SER A 28 -39.47 -35.59 -2.39
CA SER A 28 -40.68 -35.29 -3.17
C SER A 28 -41.22 -36.51 -3.92
N TYR A 29 -40.36 -37.44 -4.33
CA TYR A 29 -40.78 -38.65 -5.01
C TYR A 29 -41.35 -39.70 -4.04
N PHE A 30 -40.83 -39.77 -2.82
CA PHE A 30 -41.25 -40.73 -1.79
C PHE A 30 -42.32 -40.21 -0.82
N ASP A 31 -42.82 -38.99 -1.02
CA ASP A 31 -43.91 -38.34 -0.26
C ASP A 31 -43.81 -38.49 1.27
N LYS A 32 -42.59 -38.36 1.81
CA LYS A 32 -42.35 -38.61 3.25
C LYS A 32 -42.80 -37.46 4.15
N GLY A 33 -43.18 -36.31 3.60
CA GLY A 33 -43.66 -35.15 4.38
C GLY A 33 -42.59 -34.24 5.00
N TRP A 34 -41.29 -34.45 4.71
CA TRP A 34 -40.18 -33.71 5.35
C TRP A 34 -39.92 -32.33 4.73
N HIS A 35 -40.90 -31.77 4.01
CA HIS A 35 -40.75 -30.53 3.25
C HIS A 35 -40.36 -29.34 4.13
N LEU A 36 -40.93 -29.25 5.35
CA LEU A 36 -40.61 -28.18 6.30
C LEU A 36 -39.15 -28.19 6.76
N ILE A 37 -38.58 -29.38 6.99
CA ILE A 37 -37.18 -29.53 7.40
C ILE A 37 -36.25 -29.13 6.25
N LEU A 38 -36.58 -29.54 5.01
CA LEU A 38 -35.78 -29.22 3.84
C LEU A 38 -35.78 -27.72 3.51
N VAL A 39 -36.95 -27.07 3.60
CA VAL A 39 -37.07 -25.62 3.43
C VAL A 39 -36.25 -24.88 4.48
N SER A 40 -36.26 -25.36 5.73
CA SER A 40 -35.47 -24.76 6.82
C SER A 40 -33.96 -24.84 6.58
N ILE A 41 -33.47 -26.00 6.14
CA ILE A 41 -32.04 -26.19 5.80
C ILE A 41 -31.64 -25.30 4.61
N PHE A 42 -32.52 -25.16 3.61
CA PHE A 42 -32.30 -24.29 2.46
C PHE A 42 -32.17 -22.82 2.87
N LEU A 43 -33.05 -22.33 3.74
CA LEU A 43 -33.00 -20.96 4.23
C LEU A 43 -31.71 -20.66 5.02
N ILE A 44 -31.28 -21.59 5.88
CA ILE A 44 -30.04 -21.44 6.66
C ILE A 44 -28.82 -21.38 5.74
N THR A 45 -28.76 -22.28 4.75
CA THR A 45 -27.64 -22.31 3.78
C THR A 45 -27.60 -21.07 2.90
N ALA A 46 -28.75 -20.56 2.45
CA ALA A 46 -28.85 -19.29 1.73
C ALA A 46 -28.33 -18.12 2.59
N LEU A 47 -28.72 -18.05 3.86
CA LEU A 47 -28.29 -17.00 4.78
C LEU A 47 -26.78 -17.03 5.04
N LEU A 48 -26.21 -18.21 5.23
CA LEU A 48 -24.74 -18.38 5.35
C LEU A 48 -24.00 -17.94 4.09
N THR A 49 -24.56 -18.21 2.92
CA THR A 49 -23.97 -17.80 1.63
C THR A 49 -23.95 -16.29 1.49
N ILE A 50 -25.05 -15.62 1.84
CA ILE A 50 -25.14 -14.15 1.86
C ILE A 50 -24.11 -13.57 2.85
N LEU A 51 -24.01 -14.14 4.05
CA LEU A 51 -23.05 -13.69 5.08
C LEU A 51 -21.60 -13.76 4.56
N VAL A 52 -21.22 -14.85 3.90
CA VAL A 52 -19.88 -15.01 3.29
C VAL A 52 -19.63 -13.98 2.19
N ILE A 53 -20.62 -13.70 1.34
CA ILE A 53 -20.52 -12.69 0.28
C ILE A 53 -20.36 -11.28 0.88
N VAL A 54 -21.15 -10.94 1.91
CA VAL A 54 -21.07 -9.65 2.60
C VAL A 54 -19.70 -9.50 3.27
N ILE A 55 -19.21 -10.52 3.99
CA ILE A 55 -17.87 -10.50 4.62
C ILE A 55 -16.76 -10.27 3.58
N LYS A 56 -16.86 -10.88 2.40
CA LYS A 56 -15.90 -10.68 1.30
C LYS A 56 -16.00 -9.28 0.67
N LYS A 57 -17.19 -8.68 0.61
CA LYS A 57 -17.38 -7.30 0.16
C LYS A 57 -16.94 -6.27 1.21
N THR A 58 -17.07 -6.58 2.50
CA THR A 58 -16.61 -5.72 3.62
C THR A 58 -15.10 -5.82 3.86
N LYS A 59 -14.43 -6.86 3.36
CA LYS A 59 -12.99 -6.80 3.10
C LYS A 59 -12.79 -5.78 1.99
N LYS A 60 -12.56 -4.52 2.40
CA LYS A 60 -12.11 -3.45 1.50
C LYS A 60 -11.05 -4.04 0.57
N PRO A 61 -11.13 -3.81 -0.75
CA PRO A 61 -9.97 -4.08 -1.59
C PRO A 61 -8.80 -3.37 -0.91
N LYS A 62 -7.78 -4.13 -0.48
CA LYS A 62 -6.48 -3.55 -0.15
C LYS A 62 -6.17 -2.65 -1.34
N THR A 63 -6.12 -1.35 -1.08
CA THR A 63 -6.16 -0.28 -2.07
C THR A 63 -5.08 -0.50 -3.13
N GLN A 64 -5.40 -1.27 -4.17
CA GLN A 64 -4.61 -1.46 -5.39
C GLN A 64 -4.82 -0.30 -6.35
N ALA A 65 -5.56 0.73 -5.94
CA ALA A 65 -5.50 2.04 -6.55
C ALA A 65 -4.15 2.68 -6.19
N ASN A 66 -3.10 2.24 -6.89
CA ASN A 66 -2.02 3.07 -7.41
C ASN A 66 -0.77 2.31 -7.81
N VAL A 67 -0.70 0.97 -7.87
CA VAL A 67 0.55 0.31 -8.29
C VAL A 67 0.96 0.71 -9.72
N LYS A 68 0.02 0.82 -10.66
CA LYS A 68 0.31 1.29 -12.04
C LYS A 68 0.57 2.81 -12.14
N GLU A 69 -0.05 3.61 -11.27
CA GLU A 69 0.22 5.06 -11.18
C GLU A 69 1.56 5.34 -10.46
N PHE A 70 1.92 4.47 -9.51
CA PHE A 70 3.15 4.44 -8.75
C PHE A 70 4.33 3.96 -9.62
N GLU A 71 4.15 2.90 -10.42
CA GLU A 71 5.10 2.47 -11.45
C GLU A 71 5.33 3.57 -12.50
N LYS A 72 4.29 4.33 -12.87
CA LYS A 72 4.46 5.54 -13.70
C LYS A 72 5.25 6.64 -12.98
N SER A 73 5.07 6.81 -11.66
CA SER A 73 5.82 7.79 -10.86
C SER A 73 7.29 7.39 -10.63
N LEU A 74 7.60 6.10 -10.63
CA LEU A 74 8.94 5.53 -10.48
C LEU A 74 9.84 5.75 -11.71
N LYS A 75 9.25 5.95 -12.90
CA LYS A 75 9.99 6.22 -14.15
C LYS A 75 10.75 7.57 -14.18
N GLY A 76 10.65 8.40 -13.13
CA GLY A 76 11.14 9.78 -13.11
C GLY A 76 12.10 10.16 -11.97
N GLY A 77 13.03 9.27 -11.59
CA GLY A 77 14.11 9.65 -10.65
C GLY A 77 13.68 9.76 -9.19
N LEU A 78 12.81 8.85 -8.73
CA LEU A 78 12.47 8.69 -7.31
C LEU A 78 13.50 7.76 -6.65
N PHE A 79 14.29 8.28 -5.72
CA PHE A 79 15.33 7.52 -5.03
C PHE A 79 14.90 7.21 -3.60
N HIS A 80 15.08 5.96 -3.18
CA HIS A 80 14.75 5.47 -1.85
C HIS A 80 16.02 5.33 -1.00
N PHE A 81 15.97 5.91 0.20
CA PHE A 81 17.08 5.96 1.15
C PHE A 81 16.64 5.42 2.49
N LYS A 82 17.60 4.89 3.25
CA LYS A 82 17.42 4.43 4.61
C LYS A 82 18.30 5.21 5.55
N CYS A 83 17.71 5.75 6.62
CA CYS A 83 18.46 6.43 7.66
C CYS A 83 19.32 5.41 8.42
N PRO A 84 20.64 5.64 8.59
CA PRO A 84 21.48 4.72 9.37
C PRO A 84 21.15 4.73 10.87
N THR A 85 20.54 5.81 11.37
CA THR A 85 20.24 5.99 12.80
C THR A 85 18.90 5.39 13.21
N CYS A 86 17.79 5.80 12.59
CA CYS A 86 16.45 5.29 12.95
C CYS A 86 15.99 4.12 12.07
N LYS A 87 16.75 3.77 11.01
CA LYS A 87 16.36 2.77 10.00
C LYS A 87 15.09 3.13 9.21
N GLY A 88 14.56 4.34 9.39
CA GLY A 88 13.45 4.89 8.62
C GLY A 88 13.78 4.98 7.14
N ILE A 89 12.82 4.62 6.30
CA ILE A 89 12.93 4.65 4.85
C ILE A 89 12.24 5.92 4.36
N PHE A 90 12.85 6.60 3.39
CA PHE A 90 12.28 7.80 2.80
C PHE A 90 12.61 7.89 1.32
N ALA A 91 11.75 8.56 0.56
CA ALA A 91 11.91 8.79 -0.86
C ALA A 91 12.23 10.26 -1.14
N LEU A 92 13.08 10.50 -2.12
CA LEU A 92 13.44 11.83 -2.61
C LEU A 92 13.33 11.86 -4.12
N LYS A 93 12.52 12.78 -4.64
CA LYS A 93 12.37 13.06 -6.07
C LYS A 93 13.06 14.38 -6.39
N LYS A 94 13.92 14.33 -7.39
CA LYS A 94 14.66 15.49 -7.91
C LYS A 94 14.00 15.96 -9.22
N SER A 95 13.94 17.27 -9.44
CA SER A 95 13.37 17.87 -10.67
C SER A 95 14.23 17.66 -11.92
N LYS A 96 15.55 17.55 -11.76
CA LYS A 96 16.53 17.38 -12.86
C LYS A 96 17.49 16.22 -12.58
N SER A 97 18.09 15.68 -13.65
CA SER A 97 19.11 14.62 -13.59
C SER A 97 20.54 15.12 -13.34
N ASN A 98 20.75 16.42 -13.18
CA ASN A 98 22.07 16.99 -12.88
C ASN A 98 22.21 17.18 -11.37
N ASP A 99 22.27 16.06 -10.66
CA ASP A 99 22.25 15.94 -9.21
C ASP A 99 23.58 15.45 -8.63
N GLU A 100 24.67 15.92 -9.23
CA GLU A 100 26.04 15.52 -8.92
C GLU A 100 26.57 16.05 -7.57
N LYS A 101 25.77 16.86 -6.84
CA LYS A 101 26.21 17.47 -5.59
C LYS A 101 25.53 16.84 -4.37
N PRO A 102 26.23 16.76 -3.23
CA PRO A 102 25.68 16.17 -2.01
C PRO A 102 24.55 17.03 -1.42
N VAL A 103 23.55 16.35 -0.87
CA VAL A 103 22.39 16.98 -0.22
C VAL A 103 22.49 16.80 1.29
N LYS A 104 22.59 17.90 2.02
CA LYS A 104 22.50 17.94 3.48
C LYS A 104 21.05 18.20 3.87
N MET A 105 20.44 17.32 4.64
CA MET A 105 19.04 17.45 5.07
C MET A 105 18.80 16.73 6.40
N THR A 106 17.71 17.08 7.09
CA THR A 106 17.21 16.29 8.22
C THR A 106 16.57 15.00 7.71
N CYS A 107 16.74 13.91 8.45
CA CYS A 107 16.01 12.67 8.22
C CYS A 107 14.50 12.95 8.27
N PRO A 108 13.73 12.54 7.25
CA PRO A 108 12.28 12.74 7.24
C PRO A 108 11.51 11.99 8.33
N ASP A 109 12.17 11.05 9.03
CA ASP A 109 11.56 10.20 10.05
C ASP A 109 11.97 10.63 11.47
N CYS A 110 13.26 10.79 11.75
CA CYS A 110 13.76 11.12 13.10
C CYS A 110 14.38 12.51 13.27
N GLY A 111 14.47 13.31 12.20
CA GLY A 111 15.00 14.68 12.27
C GLY A 111 16.53 14.81 12.32
N ILE A 112 17.29 13.71 12.45
CA ILE A 112 18.76 13.78 12.48
C ILE A 112 19.34 14.35 11.18
N VAL A 113 20.33 15.23 11.25
CA VAL A 113 20.96 15.80 10.05
C VAL A 113 21.92 14.78 9.42
N GLY A 114 21.79 14.58 8.11
CA GLY A 114 22.67 13.71 7.33
C GLY A 114 23.01 14.29 5.97
N ILE A 115 23.99 13.68 5.32
CA ILE A 115 24.43 14.05 3.97
C ILE A 115 24.18 12.86 3.04
N ILE A 116 23.43 13.09 1.97
CA ILE A 116 23.16 12.14 0.91
C ILE A 116 24.17 12.40 -0.22
N SER A 117 25.01 11.40 -0.50
CA SER A 117 25.95 11.43 -1.62
C SER A 117 25.22 11.40 -2.97
N PRO A 118 25.72 12.09 -4.00
CA PRO A 118 25.15 12.01 -5.36
C PRO A 118 25.19 10.59 -5.95
N LYS A 119 26.13 9.75 -5.50
CA LYS A 119 26.25 8.34 -5.89
C LYS A 119 26.03 7.46 -4.65
N PRO A 120 24.78 7.16 -4.26
CA PRO A 120 24.51 6.29 -3.13
C PRO A 120 25.02 4.86 -3.43
N LYS A 121 25.66 4.22 -2.45
CA LYS A 121 26.21 2.86 -2.60
C LYS A 121 25.12 1.78 -2.67
N SER A 122 23.94 2.06 -2.12
CA SER A 122 22.80 1.16 -2.13
C SER A 122 21.49 1.95 -2.13
N CYS A 123 20.55 1.54 -2.99
CA CYS A 123 19.15 1.94 -2.95
C CYS A 123 18.35 0.73 -2.45
N GLU A 124 17.50 0.91 -1.45
CA GLU A 124 16.67 -0.18 -0.91
C GLU A 124 15.61 -0.61 -1.95
N GLN A 125 15.46 -1.92 -2.14
CA GLN A 125 14.52 -2.50 -3.11
C GLN A 125 13.15 -2.81 -2.48
N GLU A 126 13.10 -3.01 -1.17
CA GLU A 126 11.86 -3.25 -0.42
C GLU A 126 11.36 -1.94 0.20
N ILE A 127 10.24 -1.44 -0.32
CA ILE A 127 9.65 -0.16 0.10
C ILE A 127 8.32 -0.46 0.80
N PRO A 128 8.09 0.06 2.02
CA PRO A 128 6.81 -0.08 2.73
C PRO A 128 5.60 0.41 1.90
N GLU A 129 4.44 -0.23 2.05
CA GLU A 129 3.20 0.17 1.32
C GLU A 129 2.70 1.58 1.71
N LYS A 130 3.04 2.07 2.91
CA LYS A 130 2.55 3.33 3.48
C LYS A 130 3.49 4.49 3.15
N LYS A 131 2.97 5.59 2.60
CA LYS A 131 3.68 6.85 2.37
C LYS A 131 3.07 7.98 3.19
N SER A 132 3.91 8.86 3.69
CA SER A 132 3.51 10.14 4.29
C SER A 132 3.02 11.14 3.24
N VAL A 133 2.44 12.25 3.72
CA VAL A 133 2.18 13.45 2.91
C VAL A 133 3.52 13.98 2.39
N LYS A 134 3.56 14.41 1.12
CA LYS A 134 4.78 14.96 0.50
C LYS A 134 5.17 16.31 1.09
N ALA A 135 6.46 16.59 1.20
CA ALA A 135 6.98 17.93 1.43
C ALA A 135 7.77 18.40 0.21
N ASN A 136 7.46 19.60 -0.28
CA ASN A 136 8.16 20.20 -1.40
C ASN A 136 9.06 21.33 -0.92
N PHE A 137 10.25 21.40 -1.50
CA PHE A 137 11.26 22.39 -1.20
C PHE A 137 11.75 23.02 -2.50
N LYS A 138 12.01 24.32 -2.48
CA LYS A 138 12.55 25.07 -3.62
C LYS A 138 13.83 25.78 -3.23
N CYS A 139 14.85 25.65 -4.08
CA CYS A 139 16.07 26.45 -3.95
C CYS A 139 15.79 27.89 -4.36
N ALA A 140 16.07 28.84 -3.48
CA ALA A 140 15.92 30.27 -3.77
C ALA A 140 16.88 30.75 -4.87
N SER A 141 18.01 30.07 -5.05
CA SER A 141 19.08 30.50 -5.94
C SER A 141 18.97 29.97 -7.37
N CYS A 142 18.63 28.68 -7.57
CA CYS A 142 18.45 28.11 -8.91
C CYS A 142 17.00 27.79 -9.27
N GLY A 143 16.05 27.94 -8.34
CA GLY A 143 14.64 27.68 -8.57
C GLY A 143 14.24 26.20 -8.63
N GLU A 144 15.20 25.28 -8.53
CA GLU A 144 14.93 23.84 -8.60
C GLU A 144 14.19 23.30 -7.38
N GLY A 145 13.39 22.26 -7.62
CA GLY A 145 12.50 21.65 -6.65
C GLY A 145 12.98 20.28 -6.17
N ILE A 146 12.77 20.00 -4.90
CA ILE A 146 12.97 18.68 -4.30
C ILE A 146 11.69 18.30 -3.58
N THR A 147 11.20 17.08 -3.84
CA THR A 147 10.07 16.53 -3.10
C THR A 147 10.54 15.35 -2.25
N VAL A 148 10.08 15.31 -1.00
CA VAL A 148 10.46 14.32 0.01
C VAL A 148 9.22 13.64 0.58
N TRP A 149 9.33 12.34 0.83
CA TRP A 149 8.33 11.51 1.52
C TRP A 149 9.04 10.64 2.56
N ALA A 150 8.48 10.48 3.75
CA ALA A 150 8.74 9.34 4.63
C ALA A 150 7.91 8.12 4.20
N GLU A 151 8.50 6.93 4.24
CA GLU A 151 7.91 5.64 3.90
C GLU A 151 7.76 4.81 5.19
N GLY A 152 6.55 4.38 5.52
CA GLY A 152 6.22 3.65 6.75
C GLY A 152 5.87 4.54 7.95
N SER A 153 6.23 5.82 7.94
CA SER A 153 5.98 6.78 9.02
C SER A 153 5.39 8.11 8.51
N GLU A 154 5.10 9.03 9.43
CA GLU A 154 4.74 10.41 9.11
C GLU A 154 5.99 11.28 8.95
N LEU A 155 5.87 12.39 8.22
CA LEU A 155 6.99 13.32 8.07
C LEU A 155 7.30 14.00 9.42
N TYR A 156 8.58 14.03 9.76
CA TYR A 156 9.08 14.87 10.84
C TYR A 156 8.70 16.34 10.59
N ASN A 157 8.09 16.97 11.60
CA ASN A 157 7.49 18.30 11.47
C ASN A 157 8.50 19.36 11.00
N ASP A 158 9.72 19.30 11.53
CA ASP A 158 10.81 20.23 11.22
C ASP A 158 11.77 19.71 10.14
N LEU A 159 11.23 19.10 9.09
CA LEU A 159 12.02 18.67 7.94
C LEU A 159 12.67 19.87 7.23
N HIS A 160 14.00 19.86 7.11
CA HIS A 160 14.80 20.90 6.45
C HIS A 160 15.80 20.31 5.45
N ILE A 161 15.99 21.01 4.33
CA ILE A 161 17.06 20.75 3.37
C ILE A 161 18.01 21.94 3.40
N PHE A 162 19.27 21.69 3.72
CA PHE A 162 20.31 22.70 3.94
C PHE A 162 21.18 22.95 2.72
N SER A 163 21.30 21.97 1.82
CA SER A 163 22.05 22.16 0.57
C SER A 163 21.26 21.74 -0.66
N CYS A 164 21.47 22.46 -1.76
CA CYS A 164 20.83 22.18 -3.03
C CYS A 164 21.66 21.19 -3.88
N PRO A 165 21.12 20.04 -4.33
CA PRO A 165 21.83 19.07 -5.17
C PRO A 165 22.21 19.60 -6.56
N PHE A 166 21.51 20.65 -7.02
CA PHE A 166 21.70 21.20 -8.37
C PHE A 166 22.78 22.29 -8.40
N CYS A 167 22.59 23.40 -7.67
CA CYS A 167 23.54 24.50 -7.65
C CYS A 167 24.65 24.34 -6.60
N GLY A 168 24.47 23.50 -5.58
CA GLY A 168 25.49 23.24 -4.55
C GLY A 168 25.57 24.27 -3.44
N LYS A 169 24.68 25.27 -3.43
CA LYS A 169 24.62 26.22 -2.33
C LYS A 169 24.17 25.53 -1.04
N ASP A 170 24.88 25.83 0.05
CA ASP A 170 24.55 25.42 1.42
C ASP A 170 23.66 26.50 2.06
N GLU A 171 22.49 26.72 1.45
CA GLU A 171 21.44 27.60 1.93
C GLU A 171 20.17 26.78 2.14
N ARG A 172 19.46 27.04 3.24
CA ARG A 172 18.21 26.34 3.56
C ARG A 172 17.15 26.56 2.46
N LEU A 173 16.62 25.47 1.90
CA LEU A 173 15.55 25.53 0.91
C LEU A 173 14.22 25.94 1.56
N LYS A 174 13.39 26.64 0.79
CA LYS A 174 12.06 27.10 1.25
C LYS A 174 11.02 26.01 1.00
N ARG A 175 10.22 25.69 2.01
CA ARG A 175 9.08 24.77 1.91
C ARG A 175 7.87 25.49 1.30
N PHE A 176 7.11 24.81 0.44
CA PHE A 176 5.89 25.34 -0.20
C PHE A 176 4.85 24.24 -0.45
#